data_AF-A0AAD2FPM3-F1
#
_entry.id   AF-A0AAD2FPM3-F1
#
_cell.length_a   1.000
_cell.length_b   1.000
_cell.length_c   1.000
_cell.angle_alpha   90.00
_cell.angle_beta   90.00
_cell.angle_gamma   90.00
#
_symmetry.space_group_name_H-M   'P 1'
#
loop_
_entity.id
_entity.type
_entity.pdbx_description
1 polymer ?
#
loop_
_entity_poly.entity_id
_entity_poly.type
_entity_poly.pdbx_seq_one_letter_code
_entity_poly.pdbx_strand_id
1 'polypeptide(L)'
;MEEDKSKQAAKKTDIFVHGDVSSVEALIKMLANFFAFVKYCVKDFTFDDPPLIVTLLEDFMNALHTPAAKDWIRYNAAVPHLPLCLLLEMNQILQIVVGAAKNKTTQSKLRNGQPIMADTFVNAFSGVTQAISHTNLSISMGNLGPYGTCPNLHAILTGKPTPAPKRESPNSRERPDPTKRAKHPPQGTHPGYLTYDGPGRLPIAPFKCKHPITGKQAAFCSHFLFANYHCNRPRCHNIHYTKQFAATMGSADTQAFEKFIEKTPGVTHSAPKPHG
;
A
#
# COMPACT_ATOMS: atom_id res chain seq x y z
N MET A 1 7.23 -36.26 -39.88
CA MET A 1 6.64 -35.67 -38.66
C MET A 1 6.37 -34.21 -38.96
N GLU A 2 5.28 -33.95 -39.69
CA GLU A 2 4.82 -32.59 -39.94
C GLU A 2 3.94 -32.18 -38.78
N GLU A 3 4.47 -31.27 -37.97
CA GLU A 3 3.69 -30.61 -36.94
C GLU A 3 2.68 -29.68 -37.63
N ASP A 4 1.41 -29.93 -37.33
CA ASP A 4 0.23 -29.33 -37.94
C ASP A 4 0.30 -27.78 -37.93
N LYS A 5 0.43 -27.18 -39.12
CA LYS A 5 0.49 -25.72 -39.34
C LYS A 5 -0.73 -24.98 -38.78
N SER A 6 -1.83 -25.70 -38.55
CA SER A 6 -3.02 -25.22 -37.86
C SER A 6 -2.75 -24.77 -36.41
N LYS A 7 -1.83 -25.46 -35.70
CA LYS A 7 -1.47 -25.12 -34.31
C LYS A 7 -0.49 -23.96 -34.19
N GLN A 8 0.21 -23.59 -35.27
CA GLN A 8 1.07 -22.40 -35.28
C GLN A 8 0.31 -21.12 -35.66
N ALA A 9 -0.76 -21.24 -36.45
CA ALA A 9 -1.63 -20.10 -36.77
C ALA A 9 -2.50 -19.66 -35.57
N ALA A 10 -2.93 -20.61 -34.73
CA ALA A 10 -3.69 -20.31 -33.50
C ALA A 10 -2.86 -19.65 -32.38
N LYS A 11 -1.53 -19.58 -32.52
CA LYS A 11 -0.64 -18.86 -31.58
C LYS A 11 -0.35 -17.42 -31.99
N LYS A 12 -0.89 -16.95 -33.12
CA LYS A 12 -0.83 -15.54 -33.52
C LYS A 12 -2.22 -14.92 -33.33
N THR A 13 -2.26 -13.94 -32.43
CA THR A 13 -3.36 -12.99 -32.19
C THR A 13 -4.63 -13.54 -31.53
N ASP A 14 -4.50 -14.23 -30.40
CA ASP A 14 -5.46 -13.97 -29.31
C ASP A 14 -5.15 -12.58 -28.75
N ILE A 15 -5.62 -11.54 -29.44
CA ILE A 15 -5.77 -10.24 -28.79
C ILE A 15 -6.83 -10.48 -27.73
N PHE A 16 -6.40 -10.50 -26.48
CA PHE A 16 -7.19 -10.81 -25.31
C PHE A 16 -8.41 -9.87 -25.21
N VAL A 17 -9.59 -10.32 -25.65
CA VAL A 17 -10.81 -9.48 -25.76
C VAL A 17 -11.63 -9.44 -24.47
N HIS A 18 -11.35 -10.33 -23.52
CA HIS A 18 -11.97 -10.30 -22.19
C HIS A 18 -10.93 -9.82 -21.19
N GLY A 19 -10.99 -8.55 -20.79
CA GLY A 19 -10.06 -7.98 -19.81
C GLY A 19 -10.09 -8.78 -18.51
N ASP A 20 -9.12 -9.67 -18.34
CA ASP A 20 -8.97 -10.48 -17.14
C ASP A 20 -8.36 -9.58 -16.06
N VAL A 21 -9.21 -9.20 -15.11
CA VAL A 21 -8.85 -8.45 -13.91
C VAL A 21 -8.89 -9.33 -12.67
N SER A 22 -8.81 -10.65 -12.84
CA SER A 22 -8.86 -11.60 -11.73
C SER A 22 -7.59 -11.64 -10.88
N SER A 23 -6.46 -11.19 -11.44
CA SER A 23 -5.16 -11.25 -10.77
C SER A 23 -4.26 -10.08 -11.17
N VAL A 24 -3.31 -9.76 -10.29
CA VAL A 24 -2.27 -8.77 -10.61
C VAL A 24 -1.41 -9.25 -11.79
N GLU A 25 -1.15 -10.56 -11.90
CA GLU A 25 -0.41 -11.16 -13.02
C GLU A 25 -1.08 -10.87 -14.37
N ALA A 26 -2.40 -10.92 -14.44
CA ALA A 26 -3.15 -10.57 -15.64
C ALA A 26 -2.95 -9.09 -16.03
N LEU A 27 -2.85 -8.18 -15.06
CA LEU A 27 -2.52 -6.76 -15.34
C LEU A 27 -1.11 -6.61 -15.93
N ILE A 28 -0.15 -7.41 -15.45
CA ILE A 28 1.22 -7.41 -15.99
C ILE A 28 1.21 -7.84 -17.46
N LYS A 29 0.48 -8.91 -17.78
CA LYS A 29 0.31 -9.39 -19.16
C LYS A 29 -0.39 -8.33 -20.03
N MET A 30 -1.42 -7.68 -19.50
CA MET A 30 -2.12 -6.59 -20.19
C MET A 30 -1.16 -5.44 -20.55
N LEU A 31 -0.28 -5.04 -19.62
CA LEU A 31 0.70 -3.98 -19.89
C LEU A 31 1.81 -4.41 -20.85
N ALA A 32 2.27 -5.66 -20.78
CA ALA A 32 3.19 -6.20 -21.78
C ALA A 32 2.56 -6.17 -23.19
N ASN A 33 1.28 -6.50 -23.31
CA ASN A 33 0.54 -6.38 -24.57
C ASN A 33 0.39 -4.92 -25.02
N PHE A 34 0.12 -4.00 -24.09
CA PHE A 34 0.08 -2.56 -24.39
C PHE A 34 1.43 -2.05 -24.89
N PHE A 35 2.53 -2.44 -24.24
CA PHE A 35 3.89 -2.12 -24.67
C PHE A 35 4.15 -2.61 -26.10
N ALA A 36 3.82 -3.87 -26.39
CA ALA A 36 3.97 -4.45 -27.73
C ALA A 36 3.13 -3.70 -28.77
N PHE A 37 1.92 -3.29 -28.41
CA PHE A 37 1.05 -2.47 -29.25
C PHE A 37 1.65 -1.09 -29.53
N VAL A 38 2.16 -0.40 -28.51
CA VAL A 38 2.81 0.92 -28.68
C VAL A 38 4.03 0.81 -29.58
N LYS A 39 4.88 -0.21 -29.35
CA LYS A 39 6.04 -0.49 -30.20
C LYS A 39 5.65 -0.70 -31.67
N TYR A 40 4.52 -1.34 -31.93
CA TYR A 40 4.01 -1.54 -33.29
C TYR A 40 3.45 -0.23 -33.90
N CYS A 41 2.79 0.61 -33.09
CA CYS A 41 2.10 1.81 -33.59
C CYS A 41 3.01 3.03 -33.76
N VAL A 42 4.08 3.14 -32.98
CA VAL A 42 4.99 4.30 -32.98
C VAL A 42 6.16 4.01 -33.92
N LYS A 43 6.24 4.77 -35.03
CA LYS A 43 7.20 4.51 -36.13
C LYS A 43 8.66 4.66 -35.71
N ASP A 44 8.92 5.55 -34.77
CA ASP A 44 10.23 5.95 -34.25
C ASP A 44 10.47 5.44 -32.83
N PHE A 45 9.80 4.35 -32.45
CA PHE A 45 9.99 3.74 -31.14
C PHE A 45 11.44 3.27 -30.96
N THR A 46 12.07 3.71 -29.87
CA THR A 46 13.36 3.17 -29.42
C THR A 46 13.25 2.70 -27.97
N PHE A 47 14.09 1.73 -27.59
CA PHE A 47 14.14 1.26 -26.20
C PHE A 47 14.86 2.25 -25.29
N ASP A 48 15.76 3.06 -25.84
CA ASP A 48 16.52 4.07 -25.09
C ASP A 48 15.68 5.34 -24.81
N ASP A 49 14.67 5.61 -25.64
CA ASP A 49 13.72 6.73 -25.49
C ASP A 49 12.29 6.27 -25.86
N PRO A 50 11.64 5.49 -24.98
CA PRO A 50 10.27 5.04 -25.21
C PRO A 50 9.28 6.20 -25.02
N PRO A 51 8.08 6.15 -25.65
CA PRO A 51 7.06 7.17 -25.44
C PRO A 51 6.71 7.33 -23.96
N LEU A 52 6.53 8.58 -23.50
CA LEU A 52 6.29 8.91 -22.09
C LEU A 52 5.24 8.01 -21.40
N ILE A 53 4.15 7.68 -22.09
CA ILE A 53 3.08 6.84 -21.54
C ILE A 53 3.57 5.44 -21.15
N VAL A 54 4.55 4.90 -21.88
CA VAL A 54 5.17 3.61 -21.62
C VAL A 54 6.06 3.72 -20.38
N THR A 55 6.93 4.71 -20.32
CA THR A 55 7.82 4.96 -19.17
C THR A 55 7.03 5.07 -17.87
N LEU A 56 5.95 5.86 -17.88
CA LEU A 56 5.12 6.09 -16.70
C LEU A 56 4.38 4.83 -16.20
N LEU A 57 3.94 3.97 -17.11
CA LEU A 57 3.31 2.70 -16.74
C LEU A 57 4.34 1.66 -16.29
N GLU A 58 5.53 1.66 -16.90
CA GLU A 58 6.65 0.82 -16.49
C GLU A 58 7.12 1.16 -15.08
N ASP A 59 7.23 2.44 -14.72
CA ASP A 59 7.56 2.87 -13.36
C ASP A 59 6.57 2.33 -12.32
N PHE A 60 5.27 2.46 -12.60
CA PHE A 60 4.23 1.91 -11.74
C PHE A 60 4.34 0.37 -11.62
N MET A 61 4.67 -0.31 -12.71
CA MET A 61 4.86 -1.75 -12.73
C MET A 61 6.09 -2.23 -11.99
N ASN A 62 7.18 -1.48 -12.08
CA ASN A 62 8.41 -1.77 -11.34
C ASN A 62 8.16 -1.70 -9.84
N ALA A 63 7.33 -0.76 -9.38
CA ALA A 63 6.90 -0.70 -7.99
C ALA A 63 6.14 -1.98 -7.55
N LEU A 64 5.27 -2.52 -8.41
CA LEU A 64 4.51 -3.76 -8.17
C LEU A 64 5.36 -5.05 -8.27
N HIS A 65 6.53 -4.98 -8.91
CA HIS A 65 7.42 -6.13 -9.08
C HIS A 65 8.45 -6.33 -7.96
N THR A 66 8.54 -5.39 -7.01
CA THR A 66 9.44 -5.52 -5.86
C THR A 66 9.08 -6.76 -5.02
N PRO A 67 10.06 -7.39 -4.32
CA PRO A 67 9.77 -8.52 -3.45
C PRO A 67 8.68 -8.21 -2.41
N ALA A 68 8.76 -7.02 -1.79
CA ALA A 68 7.77 -6.57 -0.82
C ALA A 68 6.37 -6.41 -1.44
N ALA A 69 6.27 -5.87 -2.65
CA ALA A 69 4.99 -5.79 -3.36
C ALA A 69 4.42 -7.17 -3.66
N LYS A 70 5.25 -8.11 -4.12
CA LYS A 70 4.83 -9.49 -4.40
C LYS A 70 4.29 -10.18 -3.14
N ASP A 71 4.96 -10.01 -2.00
CA ASP A 71 4.50 -10.57 -0.73
C ASP A 71 3.21 -9.91 -0.25
N TRP A 72 3.08 -8.59 -0.40
CA TRP A 72 1.85 -7.85 -0.09
C TRP A 72 0.67 -8.29 -0.98
N ILE A 73 0.89 -8.50 -2.28
CA ILE A 73 -0.12 -9.00 -3.22
C ILE A 73 -0.55 -10.40 -2.81
N ARG A 74 0.40 -11.29 -2.49
CA ARG A 74 0.10 -12.66 -2.02
C ARG A 74 -0.69 -12.65 -0.71
N TYR A 75 -0.29 -11.80 0.25
CA TYR A 75 -0.99 -11.65 1.52
C TYR A 75 -2.45 -11.18 1.33
N ASN A 76 -2.69 -10.32 0.34
CA ASN A 76 -4.02 -9.80 0.02
C ASN A 76 -4.72 -10.56 -1.12
N ALA A 77 -4.27 -11.77 -1.49
CA ALA A 77 -4.83 -12.52 -2.62
C ALA A 77 -6.32 -12.86 -2.46
N ALA A 78 -6.82 -12.89 -1.22
CA ALA A 78 -8.24 -13.10 -0.92
C ALA A 78 -9.14 -11.87 -1.21
N VAL A 79 -8.56 -10.74 -1.62
CA VAL A 79 -9.27 -9.48 -1.88
C VAL A 79 -9.54 -9.37 -3.38
N PRO A 80 -10.73 -9.77 -3.86
CA PRO A 80 -10.99 -9.95 -5.29
C PRO A 80 -10.95 -8.64 -6.09
N HIS A 81 -11.19 -7.50 -5.44
CA HIS A 81 -11.21 -6.20 -6.10
C HIS A 81 -9.82 -5.53 -6.16
N LEU A 82 -8.79 -6.10 -5.55
CA LEU A 82 -7.45 -5.50 -5.52
C LEU A 82 -6.86 -5.32 -6.93
N PRO A 83 -6.89 -6.31 -7.84
CA PRO A 83 -6.38 -6.08 -9.20
C PRO A 83 -7.17 -4.98 -9.93
N LEU A 84 -8.48 -4.91 -9.73
CA LEU A 84 -9.29 -3.83 -10.31
C LEU A 84 -8.87 -2.45 -9.78
N CYS A 85 -8.58 -2.32 -8.48
CA CYS A 85 -8.05 -1.08 -7.92
C CYS A 85 -6.73 -0.66 -8.58
N LEU A 86 -5.80 -1.60 -8.76
CA LEU A 86 -4.52 -1.33 -9.43
C LEU A 86 -4.72 -0.98 -10.92
N LEU A 87 -5.67 -1.62 -11.60
CA LEU A 87 -6.05 -1.25 -12.95
C LEU A 87 -6.60 0.18 -13.03
N LEU A 88 -7.39 0.61 -12.05
CA LEU A 88 -7.91 1.98 -12.02
C LEU A 88 -6.79 3.02 -11.86
N GLU A 89 -5.75 2.73 -11.09
CA GLU A 89 -4.54 3.57 -11.01
C GLU A 89 -3.83 3.64 -12.37
N MET A 90 -3.64 2.51 -13.05
CA MET A 90 -3.08 2.49 -14.42
C MET A 90 -3.93 3.29 -15.40
N ASN A 91 -5.25 3.14 -15.36
CA ASN A 91 -6.16 3.90 -16.21
C ASN A 91 -6.08 5.40 -15.89
N GLN A 92 -5.96 5.79 -14.62
CA GLN A 92 -5.78 7.20 -14.25
C GLN A 92 -4.51 7.79 -14.87
N ILE A 93 -3.39 7.05 -14.82
CA ILE A 93 -2.12 7.45 -15.47
C ILE A 93 -2.34 7.65 -16.98
N LEU A 94 -2.95 6.67 -17.65
CA LEU A 94 -3.30 6.74 -19.07
C LEU A 94 -4.14 7.98 -19.40
N GLN A 95 -5.21 8.23 -18.64
CA GLN A 95 -6.13 9.34 -18.88
C GLN A 95 -5.44 10.70 -18.77
N ILE A 96 -4.50 10.87 -17.82
CA ILE A 96 -3.79 12.14 -17.67
C ILE A 96 -2.89 12.40 -18.89
N VAL A 97 -2.14 11.39 -19.36
CA VAL A 97 -1.27 11.53 -20.54
C VAL A 97 -2.11 11.78 -21.80
N VAL A 98 -3.18 11.00 -22.00
CA VAL A 98 -4.09 11.18 -23.13
C VAL A 98 -4.77 12.55 -23.08
N GLY A 99 -5.16 13.03 -21.89
CA GLY A 99 -5.73 14.36 -21.70
C GLY A 99 -4.77 15.46 -22.13
N ALA A 100 -3.49 15.36 -21.75
CA ALA A 100 -2.44 16.30 -22.16
C ALA A 100 -2.25 16.29 -23.69
N ALA A 101 -2.25 15.11 -24.31
CA ALA A 101 -2.12 14.96 -25.77
C ALA A 101 -3.35 15.44 -26.56
N LYS A 102 -4.56 15.31 -25.99
CA LYS A 102 -5.82 15.75 -26.61
C LYS A 102 -6.14 17.23 -26.38
N ASN A 103 -5.34 17.92 -25.57
CA ASN A 103 -5.49 19.35 -25.35
C ASN A 103 -5.34 20.12 -26.67
N LYS A 104 -6.35 20.93 -27.03
CA LYS A 104 -6.38 21.68 -28.31
C LYS A 104 -5.18 22.62 -28.46
N THR A 105 -4.73 23.23 -27.37
CA THR A 105 -3.55 24.11 -27.38
C THR A 105 -2.29 23.32 -27.67
N THR A 106 -2.11 22.16 -27.02
CA THR A 106 -0.99 21.25 -27.30
C THR A 106 -1.00 20.77 -28.74
N GLN A 107 -2.16 20.36 -29.27
CA GLN A 107 -2.29 19.95 -30.66
C GLN A 107 -2.01 21.08 -31.65
N SER A 108 -2.48 22.29 -31.37
CA SER A 108 -2.21 23.47 -32.20
C SER A 108 -0.72 23.79 -32.23
N LYS A 109 -0.07 23.82 -31.05
CA LYS A 109 1.38 24.04 -30.95
C LYS A 109 2.15 22.98 -31.74
N LEU A 110 1.82 21.70 -31.57
CA LEU A 110 2.45 20.61 -32.30
C LEU A 110 2.30 20.75 -33.82
N ARG A 111 1.08 21.05 -34.31
CA ARG A 111 0.83 21.25 -35.74
C ARG A 111 1.59 22.42 -36.33
N ASN A 112 1.82 23.46 -35.53
CA ASN A 112 2.53 24.66 -35.95
C ASN A 112 4.05 24.58 -35.69
N GLY A 113 4.58 23.41 -35.28
CA GLY A 113 6.00 23.24 -34.96
C GLY A 113 6.47 24.06 -33.75
N GLN A 114 5.56 24.48 -32.87
CA GLN A 114 5.88 25.27 -31.68
C GLN A 114 6.25 24.36 -30.50
N PRO A 115 7.20 24.78 -29.64
CA PRO A 115 7.56 24.05 -28.45
C PRO A 115 6.37 23.82 -27.50
N ILE A 116 6.25 22.60 -26.99
CA ILE A 116 5.31 22.24 -25.93
C ILE A 116 6.05 22.38 -24.60
N MET A 117 5.49 23.16 -23.68
CA MET A 117 6.07 23.35 -22.35
C MET A 117 6.02 22.03 -21.57
N ALA A 118 7.11 21.67 -20.89
CA ALA A 118 7.18 20.47 -20.06
C ALA A 118 6.06 20.42 -19.00
N ASP A 119 5.65 21.58 -18.49
CA ASP A 119 4.52 21.75 -17.55
C ASP A 119 3.21 21.12 -18.03
N THR A 120 3.04 20.97 -19.35
CA THR A 120 1.88 20.28 -19.96
C THR A 120 1.75 18.84 -19.45
N PHE A 121 2.88 18.21 -19.09
CA PHE A 121 2.95 16.82 -18.64
C PHE A 121 3.26 16.68 -17.14
N VAL A 122 3.50 17.76 -16.40
CA VAL A 122 3.79 17.71 -14.94
C VAL A 122 2.67 17.01 -14.16
N ASN A 123 1.41 17.20 -14.57
CA ASN A 123 0.29 16.50 -13.97
C ASN A 123 0.35 14.98 -14.19
N ALA A 124 0.90 14.52 -15.32
CA ALA A 124 1.06 13.09 -15.60
C ALA A 124 2.10 12.46 -14.66
N PHE A 125 3.26 13.11 -14.50
CA PHE A 125 4.29 12.69 -13.54
C PHE A 125 3.77 12.70 -12.10
N SER A 126 3.01 13.72 -11.73
CA SER A 126 2.39 13.83 -10.41
C SER A 126 1.40 12.69 -10.16
N GLY A 127 0.59 12.33 -11.15
CA GLY A 127 -0.36 11.22 -11.05
C GLY A 127 0.32 9.87 -10.83
N VAL A 128 1.39 9.59 -11.57
CA VAL A 128 2.18 8.34 -11.40
C VAL A 128 2.87 8.31 -10.05
N THR A 129 3.48 9.41 -9.63
CA THR A 129 4.13 9.53 -8.32
C THR A 129 3.14 9.28 -7.20
N GLN A 130 1.91 9.78 -7.34
CA GLN A 130 0.83 9.54 -6.38
C GLN A 130 0.42 8.06 -6.36
N ALA A 131 0.18 7.44 -7.51
CA ALA A 131 -0.18 6.02 -7.61
C ALA A 131 0.90 5.10 -7.00
N ILE A 132 2.18 5.36 -7.31
CA ILE A 132 3.32 4.65 -6.72
C ILE A 132 3.36 4.88 -5.20
N SER A 133 3.17 6.12 -4.74
CA SER A 133 3.18 6.44 -3.30
C SER A 133 2.06 5.73 -2.54
N HIS A 134 0.84 5.70 -3.08
CA HIS A 134 -0.28 4.95 -2.50
C HIS A 134 0.02 3.46 -2.39
N THR A 135 0.60 2.89 -3.45
CA THR A 135 1.00 1.48 -3.51
C THR A 135 2.07 1.18 -2.47
N ASN A 136 3.15 1.96 -2.46
CA ASN A 136 4.27 1.79 -1.53
C ASN A 136 3.84 1.97 -0.07
N LEU A 137 2.93 2.89 0.22
CA LEU A 137 2.38 3.06 1.57
C LEU A 137 1.59 1.82 1.99
N SER A 138 0.74 1.29 1.11
CA SER A 138 -0.05 0.08 1.38
C SER A 138 0.84 -1.13 1.62
N ILE A 139 1.88 -1.30 0.79
CA ILE A 139 2.90 -2.34 0.95
C ILE A 139 3.61 -2.19 2.29
N SER A 140 4.13 -0.99 2.59
CA SER A 140 4.92 -0.74 3.81
C SER A 140 4.11 -0.92 5.08
N MET A 141 2.81 -0.60 5.04
CA MET A 141 1.89 -0.78 6.18
C MET A 141 1.31 -2.20 6.26
N GLY A 142 1.52 -3.05 5.26
CA GLY A 142 0.97 -4.41 5.21
C GLY A 142 -0.56 -4.48 5.17
N ASN A 143 -1.23 -3.41 4.71
CA ASN A 143 -2.69 -3.35 4.62
C ASN A 143 -3.14 -2.82 3.25
N LEU A 144 -4.45 -2.81 2.99
CA LEU A 144 -4.98 -2.39 1.69
C LEU A 144 -4.94 -0.88 1.46
N GLY A 145 -4.76 -0.06 2.50
CA GLY A 145 -4.75 1.41 2.39
C GLY A 145 -5.95 1.95 1.59
N PRO A 146 -5.72 2.75 0.53
CA PRO A 146 -6.78 3.27 -0.34
C PRO A 146 -7.51 2.17 -1.14
N TYR A 147 -6.91 0.98 -1.30
CA TYR A 147 -7.49 -0.16 -2.01
C TYR A 147 -8.45 -1.00 -1.15
N GLY A 148 -8.68 -0.61 0.11
CA GLY A 148 -9.63 -1.29 0.99
C GLY A 148 -11.08 -1.20 0.52
N THR A 149 -11.41 -0.17 -0.26
CA THR A 149 -12.76 0.05 -0.77
C THR A 149 -12.94 -0.60 -2.14
N CYS A 150 -13.92 -1.50 -2.26
CA CYS A 150 -14.27 -2.10 -3.54
C CYS A 150 -14.85 -1.03 -4.48
N PRO A 151 -14.30 -0.83 -5.70
CA PRO A 151 -14.84 0.13 -6.66
C PRO A 151 -16.25 -0.26 -7.11
N ASN A 152 -17.11 0.71 -7.38
CA ASN A 152 -18.46 0.47 -7.93
C ASN A 152 -18.42 -0.31 -9.25
N LEU A 153 -17.37 -0.10 -10.05
CA LEU A 153 -17.15 -0.78 -11.32
C LEU A 153 -16.95 -2.29 -11.15
N HIS A 154 -16.56 -2.77 -9.97
CA HIS A 154 -16.39 -4.19 -9.70
C HIS A 154 -17.67 -4.99 -9.96
N ALA A 155 -18.82 -4.49 -9.51
CA ALA A 155 -20.09 -5.18 -9.73
C ALA A 155 -20.49 -5.23 -11.20
N ILE A 156 -20.18 -4.16 -11.94
CA ILE A 156 -20.46 -4.08 -13.37
C ILE A 156 -19.59 -5.07 -14.14
N LEU A 157 -18.30 -5.15 -13.82
CA LEU A 157 -17.34 -5.99 -14.56
C LEU A 157 -17.42 -7.47 -14.20
N THR A 158 -17.76 -7.80 -12.95
CA THR A 158 -17.74 -9.19 -12.46
C THR A 158 -19.13 -9.81 -12.34
N GLY A 159 -20.19 -9.00 -12.46
CA GLY A 159 -21.57 -9.42 -12.17
C GLY A 159 -21.81 -9.77 -10.69
N LYS A 160 -20.81 -9.63 -9.82
CA LYS A 160 -20.91 -9.92 -8.39
C LYS A 160 -21.25 -8.64 -7.63
N PRO A 161 -22.21 -8.65 -6.70
CA PRO A 161 -22.53 -7.45 -5.93
C PRO A 161 -21.28 -6.91 -5.25
N THR A 162 -21.06 -5.60 -5.35
CA THR A 162 -20.00 -4.90 -4.61
C THR A 162 -20.21 -5.25 -3.14
N PRO A 163 -19.23 -5.86 -2.46
CA PRO A 163 -19.35 -6.09 -1.03
C PRO A 163 -19.64 -4.73 -0.42
N ALA A 164 -20.78 -4.60 0.26
CA ALA A 164 -21.07 -3.37 0.99
C ALA A 164 -19.82 -3.09 1.84
N PRO A 165 -19.28 -1.85 1.83
CA PRO A 165 -18.21 -1.54 2.75
C PRO A 165 -18.71 -2.02 4.10
N LYS A 166 -17.97 -2.94 4.75
CA LYS A 166 -18.19 -3.21 6.16
C LYS A 166 -17.94 -1.87 6.82
N ARG A 167 -19.01 -1.06 6.95
CA ARG A 167 -19.10 -0.05 7.97
C ARG A 167 -18.83 -0.86 9.21
N GLU A 168 -17.62 -0.77 9.74
CA GLU A 168 -17.45 -0.91 11.16
C GLU A 168 -18.44 0.09 11.74
N SER A 169 -19.62 -0.41 12.12
CA SER A 169 -20.61 0.40 12.80
C SER A 169 -19.86 1.00 13.98
N PRO A 170 -19.83 2.34 14.15
CA PRO A 170 -19.12 2.94 15.27
C PRO A 170 -19.70 2.55 16.65
N ASN A 171 -20.70 1.67 16.69
CA ASN A 171 -21.54 1.47 17.86
C ASN A 171 -22.20 0.10 18.01
N SER A 172 -21.67 -0.99 17.44
CA SER A 172 -22.04 -2.34 17.92
C SER A 172 -21.09 -2.78 19.04
N ARG A 173 -20.88 -1.93 20.04
CA ARG A 173 -20.60 -2.44 21.37
C ARG A 173 -21.94 -2.90 21.92
N GLU A 174 -22.21 -4.20 21.83
CA GLU A 174 -23.05 -4.83 22.84
C GLU A 174 -22.54 -4.31 24.19
N ARG A 175 -23.44 -3.70 24.98
CA ARG A 175 -23.14 -3.35 26.37
C ARG A 175 -22.56 -4.61 27.01
N PRO A 176 -21.34 -4.59 27.56
CA PRO A 176 -20.83 -5.74 28.25
C PRO A 176 -21.73 -5.97 29.46
N ASP A 177 -22.30 -7.16 29.54
CA ASP A 177 -22.90 -7.67 30.77
C ASP A 177 -21.85 -7.55 31.88
N PRO A 178 -22.08 -6.77 32.95
CA PRO A 178 -21.08 -6.50 33.98
C PRO A 178 -20.64 -7.75 34.76
N THR A 179 -21.27 -8.90 34.53
CA THR A 179 -20.96 -10.15 35.23
C THR A 179 -20.00 -11.09 34.51
N LYS A 180 -19.64 -10.84 33.24
CA LYS A 180 -18.74 -11.72 32.47
C LYS A 180 -17.42 -11.04 32.14
N ARG A 181 -16.46 -11.18 33.05
CA ARG A 181 -15.04 -10.83 32.84
C ARG A 181 -14.42 -11.84 31.84
N ALA A 182 -14.69 -11.64 30.56
CA ALA A 182 -14.08 -12.44 29.50
C ALA A 182 -12.57 -12.21 29.49
N LYS A 183 -11.80 -13.27 29.73
CA LYS A 183 -10.37 -13.30 29.40
C LYS A 183 -10.25 -13.12 27.89
N HIS A 184 -9.71 -11.99 27.45
CA HIS A 184 -9.41 -11.77 26.04
C HIS A 184 -8.42 -12.85 25.56
N PRO A 185 -8.68 -13.51 24.42
CA PRO A 185 -7.71 -14.43 23.82
C PRO A 185 -6.51 -13.64 23.25
N PRO A 186 -5.30 -14.22 23.21
CA PRO A 186 -4.12 -13.54 22.71
C PRO A 186 -4.14 -13.56 21.19
N GLN A 187 -4.47 -12.43 20.56
CA GLN A 187 -4.35 -12.26 19.12
C GLN A 187 -3.44 -11.06 18.81
N GLY A 188 -2.32 -11.39 18.16
CA GLY A 188 -1.28 -10.47 17.71
C GLY A 188 -0.03 -10.46 18.61
N THR A 189 0.96 -11.30 18.30
CA THR A 189 2.29 -11.25 18.94
C THR A 189 3.10 -10.07 18.39
N HIS A 190 2.64 -8.83 18.63
CA HIS A 190 3.55 -7.70 18.52
C HIS A 190 4.70 -7.95 19.52
N PRO A 191 5.97 -7.88 19.08
CA PRO A 191 7.08 -8.27 19.94
C PRO A 191 7.12 -7.45 21.22
N GLY A 192 6.65 -6.19 21.19
CA GLY A 192 6.73 -5.25 22.32
C GLY A 192 8.18 -5.02 22.76
N TYR A 193 8.43 -3.90 23.42
CA TYR A 193 9.77 -3.66 23.98
C TYR A 193 9.85 -4.04 25.46
N LEU A 194 8.72 -4.02 26.14
CA LEU A 194 8.61 -4.33 27.56
C LEU A 194 7.66 -5.49 27.79
N THR A 195 7.79 -6.19 28.91
CA THR A 195 6.76 -7.07 29.46
C THR A 195 6.22 -6.48 30.76
N TYR A 196 4.99 -6.84 31.14
CA TYR A 196 4.39 -6.42 32.40
C TYR A 196 3.71 -7.62 33.06
N ASP A 197 4.19 -8.03 34.23
CA ASP A 197 3.64 -9.15 35.02
C ASP A 197 2.80 -8.67 36.23
N GLY A 198 2.73 -7.36 36.46
CA GLY A 198 1.99 -6.78 37.56
C GLY A 198 0.47 -6.90 37.39
N PRO A 199 -0.29 -6.86 38.50
CA PRO A 199 -1.74 -6.89 38.44
C PRO A 199 -2.30 -5.60 37.82
N GLY A 200 -3.44 -5.72 37.15
CA GLY A 200 -4.24 -4.55 36.72
C GLY A 200 -3.97 -4.08 35.30
N ARG A 201 -4.01 -2.75 35.11
CA ARG A 201 -3.86 -2.10 33.80
C ARG A 201 -2.38 -1.91 33.47
N LEU A 202 -2.07 -1.86 32.17
CA LEU A 202 -0.72 -1.53 31.70
C LEU A 202 -0.25 -0.19 32.27
N PRO A 203 0.99 -0.10 32.76
CA PRO A 203 1.58 1.16 33.16
C PRO A 203 1.65 2.16 31.99
N ILE A 204 1.54 3.45 32.33
CA ILE A 204 1.64 4.55 31.37
C ILE A 204 2.95 5.26 31.65
N ALA A 205 3.82 5.34 30.64
CA ALA A 205 5.06 6.10 30.74
C ALA A 205 4.74 7.59 31.01
N PRO A 206 5.23 8.18 32.11
CA PRO A 206 4.84 9.53 32.52
C PRO A 206 5.53 10.65 31.72
N PHE A 207 6.51 10.29 30.88
CA PHE A 207 7.30 11.24 30.10
C PHE A 207 6.86 11.26 28.63
N LYS A 208 7.17 12.37 27.96
CA LYS A 208 6.92 12.59 26.54
C LYS A 208 8.26 12.70 25.83
N CYS A 209 8.31 12.25 24.59
CA CYS A 209 9.47 12.43 23.72
C CYS A 209 9.02 12.98 22.37
N LYS A 210 9.99 13.43 21.58
CA LYS A 210 9.73 13.99 20.24
C LYS A 210 9.24 12.88 19.30
N HIS A 211 8.03 13.02 18.78
CA HIS A 211 7.45 12.07 17.84
C HIS A 211 8.23 12.08 16.52
N PRO A 212 8.62 10.92 15.96
CA PRO A 212 9.53 10.86 14.81
C PRO A 212 8.91 11.46 13.54
N ILE A 213 7.62 11.23 13.33
CA ILE A 213 6.88 11.75 12.15
C ILE A 213 6.47 13.22 12.32
N THR A 214 5.84 13.58 13.44
CA THR A 214 5.23 14.92 13.60
C THR A 214 6.16 15.96 14.21
N GLY A 215 7.28 15.54 14.81
CA GLY A 215 8.20 16.41 15.55
C GLY A 215 7.65 17.00 16.85
N LYS A 216 6.40 16.69 17.22
CA LYS A 216 5.73 17.19 18.44
C LYS A 216 6.03 16.27 19.63
N GLN A 217 5.95 16.82 20.84
CA GLN A 217 6.05 16.03 22.07
C GLN A 217 4.83 15.11 22.22
N ALA A 218 5.04 13.81 22.32
CA ALA A 218 4.00 12.80 22.48
C ALA A 218 4.40 11.73 23.50
N ALA A 219 3.41 11.11 24.14
CA ALA A 219 3.63 10.00 25.07
C ALA A 219 3.76 8.68 24.32
N PHE A 220 4.33 7.65 24.97
CA PHE A 220 4.34 6.30 24.42
C PHE A 220 2.95 5.66 24.45
N CYS A 221 2.66 4.87 23.43
CA CYS A 221 1.47 4.04 23.42
C CYS A 221 1.71 2.79 24.28
N SER A 222 1.14 2.72 25.49
CA SER A 222 1.28 1.54 26.36
C SER A 222 0.90 0.24 25.65
N HIS A 223 -0.15 0.24 24.81
CA HIS A 223 -0.59 -0.95 24.09
C HIS A 223 0.38 -1.42 22.99
N PHE A 224 1.33 -0.58 22.58
CA PHE A 224 2.37 -0.94 21.61
C PHE A 224 3.71 -1.20 22.29
N LEU A 225 3.94 -0.55 23.43
CA LEU A 225 5.16 -0.64 24.22
C LEU A 225 5.32 -2.02 24.87
N PHE A 226 4.23 -2.65 25.31
CA PHE A 226 4.24 -3.94 25.99
C PHE A 226 4.00 -5.12 25.03
N ALA A 227 4.72 -6.22 25.25
CA ALA A 227 4.62 -7.47 24.50
C ALA A 227 3.24 -8.10 24.68
N ASN A 228 2.74 -8.76 23.64
CA ASN A 228 1.41 -9.36 23.59
C ASN A 228 0.23 -8.38 23.67
N TYR A 229 0.49 -7.08 23.61
CA TYR A 229 -0.52 -6.04 23.43
C TYR A 229 -0.43 -5.45 22.03
N HIS A 230 -1.57 -4.97 21.53
CA HIS A 230 -1.67 -4.30 20.23
C HIS A 230 -2.44 -2.99 20.38
N CYS A 231 -1.96 -1.95 19.69
CA CYS A 231 -2.67 -0.69 19.61
C CYS A 231 -3.80 -0.79 18.56
N ASN A 232 -5.05 -0.80 19.01
CA ASN A 232 -6.24 -0.82 18.13
C ASN A 232 -6.60 0.53 17.50
N ARG A 233 -5.77 1.58 17.69
CA ARG A 233 -6.07 2.91 17.17
C ARG A 233 -5.43 3.09 15.79
N PRO A 234 -6.20 3.17 14.69
CA PRO A 234 -5.66 3.30 13.34
C PRO A 234 -4.89 4.62 13.14
N ARG A 235 -5.17 5.64 13.96
CA ARG A 235 -4.45 6.92 14.01
C ARG A 235 -4.02 7.24 15.44
N CYS A 236 -3.21 6.37 16.04
CA CYS A 236 -2.70 6.62 17.37
C CYS A 236 -1.79 7.86 17.38
N HIS A 237 -2.12 8.86 18.20
CA HIS A 237 -1.28 10.05 18.39
C HIS A 237 -0.11 9.82 19.35
N ASN A 238 -0.06 8.64 19.98
CA ASN A 238 1.03 8.24 20.87
C ASN A 238 2.12 7.50 20.08
N ILE A 239 3.34 7.57 20.57
CA ILE A 239 4.52 7.00 19.92
C ILE A 239 4.47 5.47 20.03
N HIS A 240 4.60 4.82 18.88
CA HIS A 240 4.76 3.37 18.76
C HIS A 240 6.25 3.07 18.78
N TYR A 241 6.75 2.56 19.91
CA TYR A 241 8.17 2.27 20.12
C TYR A 241 8.63 1.15 19.18
N THR A 242 9.48 1.47 18.20
CA THR A 242 10.11 0.52 17.28
C THR A 242 11.62 0.47 17.50
N LYS A 243 12.30 -0.57 17.00
CA LYS A 243 13.77 -0.64 17.04
C LYS A 243 14.43 0.57 16.36
N GLN A 244 13.84 1.05 15.25
CA GLN A 244 14.29 2.28 14.58
C GLN A 244 14.12 3.51 15.46
N PHE A 245 13.00 3.61 16.21
CA PHE A 245 12.78 4.73 17.11
C PHE A 245 13.82 4.75 18.25
N ALA A 246 14.14 3.58 18.83
CA ALA A 246 15.15 3.43 19.87
C ALA A 246 16.51 4.01 19.45
N ALA A 247 16.93 3.76 18.20
CA ALA A 247 18.19 4.27 17.64
C ALA A 247 18.22 5.79 17.46
N THR A 248 17.05 6.43 17.43
CA THR A 248 16.90 7.88 17.22
C THR A 248 16.54 8.65 18.49
N MET A 249 16.33 7.96 19.62
CA MET A 249 16.02 8.62 20.88
C MET A 249 17.23 9.40 21.41
N GLY A 250 17.00 10.62 21.88
CA GLY A 250 18.02 11.40 22.56
C GLY A 250 18.45 10.74 23.88
N SER A 251 19.64 11.09 24.37
CA SER A 251 20.18 10.56 25.63
C SER A 251 19.27 10.86 26.82
N ALA A 252 18.66 12.05 26.88
CA ALA A 252 17.72 12.42 27.93
C ALA A 252 16.43 11.58 27.92
N ASP A 253 15.85 11.36 26.73
CA ASP A 253 14.64 10.54 26.57
C ASP A 253 14.93 9.07 26.90
N THR A 254 16.11 8.59 26.54
CA THR A 254 16.59 7.23 26.86
C THR A 254 16.71 7.05 28.37
N GLN A 255 17.32 8.00 29.08
CA GLN A 255 17.39 7.95 30.54
C GLN A 255 16.01 8.01 31.20
N ALA A 256 15.08 8.80 30.67
CA ALA A 256 13.70 8.85 31.18
C ALA A 256 12.97 7.51 30.98
N PHE A 257 13.22 6.84 29.85
CA PHE A 257 12.68 5.52 29.54
C PHE A 257 13.22 4.43 30.48
N GLU A 258 14.53 4.37 30.69
CA GLU A 258 15.12 3.40 31.63
C GLU A 258 14.67 3.66 33.07
N LYS A 259 14.58 4.92 33.50
CA LYS A 259 14.03 5.27 34.84
C LYS A 259 12.58 4.84 35.00
N PHE A 260 11.78 4.84 33.95
CA PHE A 260 10.40 4.35 34.00
C PHE A 260 10.36 2.83 34.21
N ILE A 261 11.22 2.07 33.53
CA ILE A 261 11.33 0.62 33.72
C ILE A 261 11.76 0.31 35.14
N GLU A 262 12.83 0.96 35.63
CA GLU A 262 13.38 0.76 36.97
C GLU A 262 12.35 1.06 38.08
N LYS A 263 11.55 2.12 37.91
CA LYS A 263 10.61 2.59 38.94
C LYS A 263 9.23 1.92 38.88
N THR A 264 8.94 1.13 37.85
CA THR A 264 7.60 0.55 37.67
C THR A 264 7.65 -0.95 37.98
N PRO A 265 7.14 -1.39 39.15
CA PRO A 265 7.16 -2.79 39.53
C PRO A 265 6.51 -3.68 38.46
N GLY A 266 7.18 -4.77 38.12
CA GLY A 266 6.71 -5.75 37.15
C GLY A 266 6.93 -5.38 35.68
N VAL A 267 7.54 -4.23 35.39
CA VAL A 267 7.96 -3.86 34.04
C VAL A 267 9.39 -4.34 33.81
N THR A 268 9.62 -5.12 32.75
CA THR A 268 10.97 -5.58 32.36
C THR A 268 11.16 -5.47 30.85
N HIS A 269 12.40 -5.41 30.38
CA HIS A 269 12.71 -5.49 28.95
C HIS A 269 12.25 -6.83 28.38
N SER A 270 11.64 -6.83 27.20
CA SER A 270 11.29 -8.07 26.52
C SER A 270 12.55 -8.80 26.08
N ALA A 271 12.64 -10.10 26.36
CA ALA A 271 13.77 -10.90 25.90
C ALA A 271 13.85 -10.81 24.36
N PRO A 272 15.05 -10.64 23.78
CA PRO A 272 15.20 -10.69 22.32
C PRO A 272 14.68 -12.05 21.84
N LYS A 273 13.62 -12.05 21.03
CA LYS A 273 13.17 -13.28 20.39
C LYS A 273 14.33 -13.80 19.53
N PRO A 274 14.77 -15.07 19.68
CA PRO A 274 15.71 -15.66 18.75
C PRO A 274 15.09 -15.54 17.35
N HIS A 275 15.86 -14.96 16.43
CA HIS A 275 15.47 -14.87 15.04
C HIS A 275 15.42 -16.30 14.47
N GLY A 276 14.20 -16.84 14.33
CA GLY A 276 13.92 -18.04 13.54
C GLY A 276 13.56 -17.67 12.11
#